data_AF-A0A3A6RWE6-F1
#
_entry.id   AF-A0A3A6RWE6-F1
#
_cell.length_a   1.000
_cell.length_b   1.000
_cell.length_c   1.000
_cell.angle_alpha   90.00
_cell.angle_beta   90.00
_cell.angle_gamma   90.00
#
_symmetry.space_group_name_H-M   'P 1'
#
loop_
_entity.id
_entity.type
_entity.pdbx_description
1 polymer ?
#
loop_
_entity_poly.entity_id
_entity_poly.type
_entity_poly.pdbx_seq_one_letter_code
_entity_poly.pdbx_strand_id
1 'polypeptide(L)'
;MNNVIPFEFDGKTVRFNTEGWLHATKLADRFGKRIDHWLDNAETLEYIQALDEHLTGVESTISNTRNSGYLVARRGNGGGTWLHPKLAINFARWLSARFSVWCDVRIEEILLSAPSALEDFNRTCKKLNDRRSLASACGRGLWEWQRDEPLLSLEVERRLNVLQMTLGLNSPNQPRSKAAL
;
A
#
# COMPACT_ATOMS: atom_id res chain seq x y z
N MET A 1 6.90 11.82 -0.76
CA MET A 1 5.49 12.24 -0.67
C MET A 1 4.67 10.97 -0.55
N ASN A 2 3.85 10.86 0.50
CA ASN A 2 3.32 9.57 0.97
C ASN A 2 1.89 9.36 0.48
N ASN A 3 1.74 8.39 -0.42
CA ASN A 3 0.47 7.93 -0.96
C ASN A 3 -0.25 7.07 0.09
N VAL A 4 -1.23 7.63 0.80
CA VAL A 4 -2.20 6.82 1.54
C VAL A 4 -3.44 6.75 0.67
N ILE A 5 -3.70 5.59 0.05
CA ILE A 5 -4.95 5.35 -0.67
C ILE A 5 -6.10 5.44 0.33
N PRO A 6 -7.03 6.40 0.21
CA PRO A 6 -8.23 6.35 1.03
C PRO A 6 -9.18 5.30 0.45
N PHE A 7 -9.12 4.07 0.94
CA PHE A 7 -10.18 3.10 0.67
C PHE A 7 -11.37 3.41 1.58
N GLU A 8 -12.52 3.69 0.98
CA GLU A 8 -13.76 3.98 1.71
C GLU A 8 -14.65 2.74 1.80
N PHE A 9 -14.99 2.38 3.04
CA PHE A 9 -16.03 1.41 3.34
C PHE A 9 -17.15 2.14 4.07
N ASP A 10 -18.36 2.09 3.54
CA ASP A 10 -19.55 2.70 4.17
C ASP A 10 -19.38 4.22 4.44
N GLY A 11 -18.77 4.94 3.48
CA GLY A 11 -18.47 6.38 3.60
C GLY A 11 -17.41 6.73 4.63
N LYS A 12 -16.65 5.75 5.13
CA LYS A 12 -15.61 5.94 6.15
C LYS A 12 -14.26 5.45 5.64
N THR A 13 -13.26 6.33 5.69
CA THR A 13 -11.90 6.04 5.21
C THR A 13 -11.12 5.13 6.18
N VAL A 14 -10.53 4.05 5.68
CA VAL A 14 -9.54 3.26 6.43
C VAL A 14 -8.20 4.00 6.44
N ARG A 15 -7.60 4.19 7.63
CA ARG A 15 -6.38 5.00 7.78
C ARG A 15 -5.15 4.12 7.98
N PHE A 16 -4.17 4.30 7.10
CA PHE A 16 -2.83 3.75 7.23
C PHE A 16 -1.83 4.89 7.45
N ASN A 17 -0.73 4.63 8.17
CA ASN A 17 0.39 5.55 8.18
C ASN A 17 1.25 5.37 6.91
N THR A 18 2.34 6.12 6.85
CA THR A 18 3.28 6.15 5.73
C THR A 18 4.03 4.83 5.53
N GLU A 19 4.11 4.01 6.57
CA GLU A 19 4.73 2.68 6.57
C GLU A 19 3.68 1.56 6.35
N GLY A 20 2.42 1.92 6.05
CA GLY A 20 1.33 0.98 5.85
C GLY A 20 0.72 0.39 7.12
N TRP A 21 1.07 0.91 8.30
CA TRP A 21 0.50 0.43 9.56
C TRP A 21 -0.93 0.93 9.74
N LEU A 22 -1.81 0.04 10.20
CA LEU A 22 -3.23 0.29 10.38
C LEU A 22 -3.50 0.89 11.77
N HIS A 23 -4.26 1.99 11.84
CA HIS A 23 -4.71 2.54 13.13
C HIS A 23 -5.88 1.72 13.69
N ALA A 24 -5.58 0.67 14.44
CA ALA A 24 -6.57 -0.32 14.87
C ALA A 24 -7.55 0.18 15.94
N THR A 25 -7.10 0.99 16.91
CA THR A 25 -8.02 1.53 17.94
C THR A 25 -9.17 2.31 17.30
N LYS A 26 -8.88 3.27 16.42
CA LYS A 26 -9.90 4.06 15.72
C LYS A 26 -10.75 3.24 14.78
N LEU A 27 -10.22 2.16 14.21
CA LEU A 27 -11.01 1.26 13.38
C LEU A 27 -11.97 0.44 14.26
N ALA A 28 -11.49 -0.17 15.35
CA ALA A 28 -12.33 -0.92 16.29
C ALA A 28 -13.47 -0.07 16.86
N ASP A 29 -13.17 1.16 17.31
CA ASP A 29 -14.16 2.10 17.82
C ASP A 29 -15.30 2.34 16.82
N ARG A 30 -14.99 2.44 15.52
CA ARG A 30 -15.99 2.65 14.47
C ARG A 30 -16.92 1.46 14.25
N PHE A 31 -16.47 0.25 14.58
CA PHE A 31 -17.29 -0.96 14.58
C PHE A 31 -17.90 -1.25 15.96
N GLY A 32 -17.78 -0.33 16.92
CA GLY A 32 -18.29 -0.52 18.29
C GLY A 32 -17.55 -1.60 19.07
N LYS A 33 -16.30 -1.92 18.70
CA LYS A 33 -15.49 -2.96 19.34
C LYS A 33 -14.32 -2.37 20.09
N ARG A 34 -13.90 -3.05 21.17
CA ARG A 34 -12.67 -2.73 21.89
C ARG A 34 -11.51 -3.57 21.36
N ILE A 35 -10.42 -2.90 21.00
CA ILE A 35 -9.22 -3.60 20.49
C ILE A 35 -8.65 -4.62 21.49
N ASP A 36 -8.78 -4.36 22.80
CA ASP A 36 -8.32 -5.27 23.85
C ASP A 36 -8.88 -6.69 23.66
N HIS A 37 -10.16 -6.81 23.30
CA HIS A 37 -10.80 -8.12 23.09
C HIS A 37 -10.21 -8.89 21.89
N TRP A 38 -9.69 -8.18 20.89
CA TRP A 38 -8.96 -8.82 19.79
C TRP A 38 -7.56 -9.24 20.24
N LEU A 39 -6.87 -8.37 20.98
CA LEU A 39 -5.52 -8.66 21.50
C LEU A 39 -5.52 -9.83 22.51
N ASP A 40 -6.63 -10.02 23.22
CA ASP A 40 -6.84 -11.10 24.20
C ASP A 40 -7.38 -12.40 23.58
N ASN A 41 -7.72 -12.40 22.29
CA ASN A 41 -8.23 -13.58 21.61
C ASN A 41 -7.10 -14.60 21.37
N ALA A 42 -7.32 -15.86 21.76
CA ALA A 42 -6.39 -16.97 21.54
C ALA A 42 -6.07 -17.17 20.04
N GLU A 43 -7.07 -17.10 19.16
CA GLU A 43 -6.88 -17.23 17.71
C GLU A 43 -5.99 -16.09 17.15
N THR A 44 -6.03 -14.91 17.78
CA THR A 44 -5.17 -13.78 17.37
C THR A 44 -3.72 -14.02 17.76
N LEU A 45 -3.48 -14.59 18.95
CA LEU A 45 -2.14 -15.00 19.35
C LEU A 45 -1.59 -16.09 18.42
N GLU A 46 -2.41 -17.12 18.13
CA GLU A 46 -2.05 -18.20 17.21
C GLU A 46 -1.72 -17.66 15.80
N TYR A 47 -2.53 -16.74 15.28
CA TYR A 47 -2.27 -16.11 13.99
C TYR A 47 -0.94 -15.33 13.99
N ILE A 48 -0.63 -14.62 15.07
CA ILE A 48 0.61 -13.85 15.20
C ILE A 48 1.82 -14.77 15.29
N GLN A 49 1.73 -15.88 16.03
CA GLN A 49 2.78 -16.89 16.08
C GLN A 49 3.04 -17.50 14.70
N ALA A 50 1.98 -17.91 13.99
CA ALA A 50 2.11 -18.43 12.63
C ALA A 50 2.69 -17.41 11.65
N LEU A 51 2.33 -16.13 11.80
CA LEU A 51 2.93 -15.04 11.01
C LEU A 51 4.43 -14.89 11.31
N ASP A 52 4.80 -14.92 12.58
CA ASP A 52 6.18 -14.79 13.03
C ASP A 52 7.06 -15.93 12.52
N GLU A 53 6.58 -17.16 12.63
CA GLU A 53 7.23 -18.35 12.09
C GLU A 53 7.42 -18.26 10.58
N HIS A 54 6.38 -17.81 9.86
CA HIS A 54 6.45 -17.65 8.41
C HIS A 54 7.50 -16.61 7.99
N LEU A 55 7.68 -15.53 8.76
CA LEU A 55 8.61 -14.46 8.42
C LEU A 55 10.05 -14.75 8.85
N THR A 56 10.24 -15.44 9.98
CA THR A 56 11.56 -15.73 10.55
C THR A 56 12.12 -17.09 10.14
N GLY A 57 11.25 -18.04 9.80
CA GLY A 57 11.60 -19.43 9.51
C GLY A 57 11.90 -20.27 10.76
N VAL A 58 11.59 -19.78 11.97
CA VAL A 58 11.85 -20.43 13.26
C VAL A 58 10.57 -20.43 14.09
N GLU A 59 10.41 -21.43 14.97
CA GLU A 59 9.28 -21.53 15.92
C GLU A 59 9.10 -20.24 16.74
N SER A 60 7.87 -19.74 16.85
CA SER A 60 7.61 -18.46 17.52
C SER A 60 7.72 -18.60 19.04
N THR A 61 8.37 -17.64 19.67
CA THR A 61 8.46 -17.54 21.15
C THR A 61 7.45 -16.54 21.72
N ILE A 62 6.57 -16.00 20.89
CA ILE A 62 5.60 -14.98 21.28
C ILE A 62 4.53 -15.61 22.17
N SER A 63 4.45 -15.18 23.43
CA SER A 63 3.43 -15.63 24.40
C SER A 63 2.35 -14.58 24.67
N ASN A 64 2.53 -13.35 24.18
CA ASN A 64 1.60 -12.25 24.37
C ASN A 64 1.52 -11.37 23.13
N THR A 65 0.32 -11.28 22.57
CA THR A 65 -0.03 -10.44 21.41
C THR A 65 0.53 -9.02 21.53
N ARG A 66 0.43 -8.39 22.71
CA ARG A 66 0.84 -7.00 22.94
C ARG A 66 2.35 -6.78 22.88
N ASN A 67 3.14 -7.82 23.10
CA ASN A 67 4.60 -7.78 23.08
C ASN A 67 5.19 -8.56 21.88
N SER A 68 4.39 -8.76 20.84
CA SER A 68 4.75 -9.57 19.67
C SER A 68 5.73 -8.89 18.70
N GLY A 69 5.93 -7.58 18.82
CA GLY A 69 6.70 -6.80 17.82
C GLY A 69 5.90 -6.43 16.55
N TYR A 70 4.73 -7.03 16.33
CA TYR A 70 3.85 -6.75 15.19
C TYR A 70 2.80 -5.65 15.46
N LEU A 71 2.86 -5.02 16.62
CA LEU A 71 2.01 -3.89 16.97
C LEU A 71 2.79 -2.84 17.77
N VAL A 72 2.39 -1.58 17.62
CA VAL A 72 3.02 -0.43 18.29
C VAL A 72 1.94 0.38 18.97
N ALA A 73 2.06 0.54 20.28
CA ALA A 73 1.24 1.46 21.06
C ALA A 73 1.88 2.86 21.06
N ARG A 74 1.15 3.88 20.60
CA ARG A 74 1.59 5.29 20.67
C ARG A 74 0.76 6.05 21.71
N ARG A 75 1.42 6.82 22.56
CA ARG A 75 0.78 7.77 23.50
C ARG A 75 0.75 9.18 22.91
N GLY A 76 -0.22 10.00 23.31
CA GLY A 76 -0.33 11.41 22.88
C GLY A 76 -1.44 11.66 21.85
N ASN A 77 -1.38 12.82 21.18
CA ASN A 77 -2.42 13.24 20.23
C ASN A 77 -2.36 12.36 18.97
N GLY A 78 -3.45 11.65 18.66
CA GLY A 78 -3.45 10.57 17.66
C GLY A 78 -2.90 9.23 18.18
N GLY A 79 -2.86 9.06 19.50
CA GLY A 79 -2.46 7.81 20.15
C GLY A 79 -3.43 6.65 19.92
N GLY A 80 -2.93 5.45 20.20
CA GLY A 80 -3.63 4.19 20.01
C GLY A 80 -2.68 3.08 19.56
N THR A 81 -3.27 1.94 19.25
CA THR A 81 -2.56 0.77 18.76
C THR A 81 -2.51 0.79 17.25
N TRP A 82 -1.31 0.65 16.71
CA TRP A 82 -1.00 0.51 15.31
C TRP A 82 -0.63 -0.92 15.02
N LEU A 83 -1.22 -1.53 13.99
CA LEU A 83 -0.95 -2.91 13.59
C LEU A 83 -0.06 -2.94 12.36
N HIS A 84 0.88 -3.87 12.35
CA HIS A 84 1.68 -4.19 11.18
C HIS A 84 0.77 -4.54 9.97
N PRO A 85 1.10 -4.14 8.73
CA PRO A 85 0.25 -4.34 7.56
C PRO A 85 -0.24 -5.80 7.37
N LYS A 86 0.62 -6.78 7.68
CA LYS A 86 0.29 -8.21 7.56
C LYS A 86 -0.82 -8.68 8.52
N LEU A 87 -1.13 -7.92 9.57
CA LEU A 87 -2.25 -8.22 10.49
C LEU A 87 -3.58 -7.61 10.04
N ALA A 88 -3.58 -6.72 9.03
CA ALA A 88 -4.75 -5.93 8.68
C ALA A 88 -5.96 -6.77 8.28
N ILE A 89 -5.75 -7.86 7.52
CA ILE A 89 -6.84 -8.71 7.03
C ILE A 89 -7.39 -9.62 8.12
N ASN A 90 -6.54 -10.19 8.97
CA ASN A 90 -6.99 -10.93 10.15
C ASN A 90 -7.83 -10.03 11.07
N PHE A 91 -7.36 -8.81 11.32
CA PHE A 91 -8.11 -7.84 12.11
C PHE A 91 -9.45 -7.45 11.47
N ALA A 92 -9.48 -7.25 10.14
CA ALA A 92 -10.70 -6.96 9.40
C ALA A 92 -11.76 -8.07 9.53
N ARG A 93 -11.32 -9.35 9.48
CA ARG A 93 -12.17 -10.54 9.72
C ARG A 93 -12.84 -10.50 11.08
N TRP A 94 -12.06 -10.20 12.12
CA TRP A 94 -12.60 -10.08 13.47
C TRP A 94 -13.58 -8.90 13.62
N LEU A 95 -13.34 -7.78 12.94
CA LEU A 95 -14.21 -6.61 13.04
C LEU A 95 -15.63 -6.87 12.51
N SER A 96 -15.76 -7.40 11.29
CA SER A 96 -17.04 -7.68 10.65
C SER A 96 -16.87 -8.57 9.42
N ALA A 97 -17.74 -9.58 9.28
CA ALA A 97 -17.77 -10.43 8.08
C ALA A 97 -17.98 -9.62 6.79
N ARG A 98 -18.90 -8.64 6.80
CA ARG A 98 -19.16 -7.77 5.65
C ARG A 98 -17.95 -6.92 5.28
N PHE A 99 -17.23 -6.41 6.29
CA PHE A 99 -16.01 -5.64 6.05
C PHE A 99 -14.89 -6.52 5.51
N SER A 100 -14.74 -7.75 6.02
CA SER A 100 -13.77 -8.71 5.49
C SER A 100 -13.99 -9.01 4.02
N VAL A 101 -15.23 -9.37 3.63
CA VAL A 101 -15.55 -9.69 2.24
C VAL A 101 -15.23 -8.51 1.33
N TRP A 102 -15.53 -7.28 1.77
CA TRP A 102 -15.15 -6.10 1.03
C TRP A 102 -13.63 -5.95 0.88
N CYS A 103 -12.84 -6.19 1.94
CA CYS A 103 -11.38 -6.18 1.85
C CYS A 103 -10.86 -7.25 0.87
N ASP A 104 -11.41 -8.47 0.90
CA ASP A 104 -11.01 -9.56 0.03
C ASP A 104 -11.27 -9.20 -1.45
N VAL A 105 -12.45 -8.65 -1.76
CA VAL A 105 -12.79 -8.17 -3.13
C VAL A 105 -11.85 -7.04 -3.58
N ARG A 106 -11.49 -6.09 -2.69
CA ARG A 106 -10.53 -5.04 -3.05
C ARG A 106 -9.14 -5.58 -3.34
N ILE A 107 -8.69 -6.58 -2.58
CA ILE A 107 -7.42 -7.25 -2.86
C ILE A 107 -7.49 -7.94 -4.22
N GLU A 108 -8.58 -8.66 -4.51
CA GLU A 108 -8.77 -9.34 -5.79
C GLU A 108 -8.76 -8.36 -6.97
N GLU A 109 -9.48 -7.24 -6.88
CA GLU A 109 -9.48 -6.19 -7.90
C GLU A 109 -8.06 -5.66 -8.17
N ILE A 110 -7.28 -5.43 -7.13
CA ILE A 110 -5.88 -4.98 -7.25
C ILE A 110 -5.04 -6.07 -7.93
N LEU A 111 -5.19 -7.33 -7.52
CA LEU A 111 -4.42 -8.44 -8.09
C LEU A 111 -4.73 -8.68 -9.57
N LEU A 112 -5.99 -8.55 -9.98
CA LEU A 112 -6.42 -8.76 -11.37
C LEU A 112 -6.10 -7.56 -12.27
N SER A 113 -6.16 -6.34 -11.73
CA SER A 113 -6.04 -5.12 -12.54
C SER A 113 -4.61 -4.58 -12.62
N ALA A 114 -3.77 -4.84 -11.60
CA ALA A 114 -2.40 -4.34 -11.54
C ALA A 114 -1.46 -4.86 -12.65
N PRO A 115 -1.48 -6.17 -13.04
CA PRO A 115 -0.46 -6.71 -13.93
C PRO A 115 -0.42 -6.03 -15.31
N SER A 116 -1.57 -5.77 -15.94
CA SER A 116 -1.64 -5.18 -17.28
C SER A 116 -1.22 -3.71 -17.31
N ALA A 117 -1.72 -2.90 -16.37
CA ALA A 117 -1.36 -1.50 -16.25
C ALA A 117 0.12 -1.32 -15.85
N LEU A 118 0.64 -2.20 -15.01
CA LEU A 118 2.03 -2.19 -14.58
C LEU A 118 2.97 -2.61 -15.72
N GLU A 119 2.61 -3.63 -16.51
CA GLU A 119 3.37 -4.05 -17.68
C GLU A 119 3.46 -2.92 -18.72
N ASP A 120 2.33 -2.26 -18.99
CA ASP A 120 2.27 -1.11 -19.89
C ASP A 120 3.16 0.06 -19.43
N PHE A 121 3.13 0.38 -18.13
CA PHE A 121 3.99 1.40 -17.53
C PHE A 121 5.47 1.01 -17.65
N ASN A 122 5.84 -0.20 -17.23
CA ASN A 122 7.21 -0.71 -17.29
C ASN A 122 7.77 -0.70 -18.71
N ARG A 123 6.96 -1.14 -19.69
CA ARG A 123 7.32 -1.11 -21.11
C ARG A 123 7.61 0.31 -21.60
N THR A 124 6.85 1.29 -21.12
CA THR A 124 7.00 2.70 -21.50
C THR A 124 8.26 3.31 -20.86
N CYS A 125 8.50 3.05 -19.57
CA CYS A 125 9.74 3.42 -18.88
C CYS A 125 10.98 2.81 -19.56
N LYS A 126 10.90 1.54 -19.96
CA LYS A 126 11.97 0.87 -20.71
C LYS A 126 12.24 1.58 -22.04
N LYS A 127 11.20 1.88 -22.83
CA LYS A 127 11.35 2.62 -24.10
C LYS A 127 12.05 3.97 -23.92
N LEU A 128 11.68 4.73 -22.88
CA LEU A 128 12.31 6.02 -22.57
C LEU A 128 13.79 5.82 -22.22
N ASN A 129 14.10 4.86 -21.35
CA ASN A 129 15.47 4.58 -20.93
C ASN A 129 16.34 4.10 -22.10
N ASP A 130 15.83 3.19 -22.93
CA ASP A 130 16.52 2.71 -24.13
C ASP A 130 16.85 3.87 -25.08
N ARG A 131 15.92 4.83 -25.26
CA ARG A 131 16.16 6.02 -26.08
C ARG A 131 17.18 6.97 -25.48
N ARG A 132 17.16 7.18 -24.17
CA ARG A 132 18.18 7.96 -23.45
C ARG A 132 19.57 7.32 -23.58
N SER A 133 19.65 5.99 -23.51
CA SER A 133 20.90 5.25 -23.69
C SER A 133 21.45 5.38 -25.12
N LEU A 134 20.60 5.28 -26.14
CA LEU A 134 21.01 5.48 -27.54
C LEU A 134 21.48 6.91 -27.82
N ALA A 135 20.85 7.91 -27.19
CA ALA A 135 21.24 9.31 -27.29
C ALA A 135 22.65 9.57 -26.75
N SER A 136 23.01 8.88 -25.67
CA SER A 136 24.34 8.98 -25.03
C SER A 136 25.47 8.38 -25.88
N ALA A 137 25.16 7.63 -26.93
CA ALA A 137 26.16 6.93 -27.74
C ALA A 137 26.73 7.76 -28.91
N CYS A 138 26.04 8.80 -29.39
CA CYS A 138 26.55 9.66 -30.47
C CYS A 138 25.88 11.06 -30.53
N GLY A 139 26.57 12.04 -31.11
CA GLY A 139 26.10 13.44 -31.17
C GLY A 139 24.79 13.67 -31.95
N ARG A 140 24.51 12.86 -33.00
CA ARG A 140 23.20 12.89 -33.67
C ARG A 140 22.07 12.36 -32.80
N GLY A 141 22.35 11.36 -31.97
CA GLY A 141 21.39 10.80 -31.02
C GLY A 141 20.95 11.80 -29.94
N LEU A 142 21.82 12.74 -29.55
CA LEU A 142 21.47 13.82 -28.61
C LEU A 142 20.40 14.76 -29.18
N TRP A 143 20.48 15.10 -30.47
CA TRP A 143 19.52 16.01 -31.10
C TRP A 143 18.15 15.35 -31.29
N GLU A 144 18.14 14.08 -31.73
CA GLU A 144 16.92 13.28 -31.79
C GLU A 144 16.28 13.09 -30.42
N TRP A 145 17.08 12.89 -29.37
CA TRP A 145 16.61 12.81 -28.00
C TRP A 145 15.98 14.10 -27.49
N GLN A 146 16.61 15.26 -27.71
CA GLN A 146 16.03 16.54 -27.31
C GLN A 146 14.64 16.79 -27.93
N ARG A 147 14.39 16.24 -29.13
CA ARG A 147 13.08 16.32 -29.78
C ARG A 147 12.07 15.31 -29.23
N ASP A 148 12.51 14.07 -28.99
CA ASP A 148 11.61 12.95 -28.67
C ASP A 148 11.33 12.83 -27.15
N GLU A 149 12.23 13.33 -26.28
CA GLU A 149 12.15 13.24 -24.82
C GLU A 149 10.83 13.78 -24.24
N PRO A 150 10.32 14.97 -24.63
CA PRO A 150 9.10 15.52 -24.03
C PRO A 150 7.87 14.62 -24.27
N LEU A 151 7.79 13.98 -25.44
CA LEU A 151 6.70 13.08 -25.80
C LEU A 151 6.77 11.76 -25.02
N LEU A 152 7.97 11.21 -24.87
CA LEU A 152 8.19 9.98 -24.09
C LEU A 152 7.91 10.22 -22.61
N SER A 153 8.36 11.34 -22.06
CA SER A 153 8.10 11.75 -20.68
C SER A 153 6.60 11.94 -20.42
N LEU A 154 5.88 12.58 -21.33
CA LEU A 154 4.42 12.72 -21.24
C LEU A 154 3.69 11.36 -21.28
N GLU A 155 4.15 10.43 -22.12
CA GLU A 155 3.56 9.08 -22.19
C GLU A 155 3.81 8.30 -20.89
N VAL A 156 5.00 8.39 -20.30
CA VAL A 156 5.28 7.81 -18.96
C VAL A 156 4.35 8.40 -17.91
N GLU A 157 4.16 9.72 -17.89
CA GLU A 157 3.26 10.38 -16.94
C GLU A 157 1.80 9.93 -17.14
N ARG A 158 1.34 9.77 -18.39
CA ARG A 158 0.00 9.25 -18.69
C ARG A 158 -0.17 7.81 -18.20
N ARG A 159 0.80 6.93 -18.46
CA ARG A 159 0.76 5.54 -18.02
C ARG A 159 0.82 5.42 -16.49
N LEU A 160 1.59 6.29 -15.84
CA LEU A 160 1.61 6.39 -14.38
C LEU A 160 0.23 6.77 -13.83
N ASN A 161 -0.45 7.76 -14.43
CA ASN A 161 -1.79 8.14 -14.03
C ASN A 161 -2.78 6.98 -14.18
N VAL A 162 -2.74 6.25 -15.30
CA VAL A 162 -3.60 5.07 -15.52
C VAL A 162 -3.32 4.01 -14.46
N LEU A 163 -2.05 3.68 -14.21
CA LEU A 163 -1.66 2.71 -13.19
C LEU A 163 -2.17 3.13 -11.80
N GLN A 164 -2.04 4.40 -11.45
CA GLN A 164 -2.57 4.93 -10.18
C GLN A 164 -4.10 4.87 -10.13
N MET A 165 -4.81 5.15 -11.22
CA MET A 165 -6.28 4.98 -11.28
C MET A 165 -6.67 3.53 -11.07
N THR A 166 -6.01 2.60 -11.77
CA THR A 166 -6.26 1.16 -11.70
C THR A 166 -6.04 0.61 -10.29
N LEU A 167 -5.01 1.10 -9.60
CA LEU A 167 -4.72 0.74 -8.21
C LEU A 167 -5.55 1.52 -7.18
N GLY A 168 -6.43 2.43 -7.63
CA GLY A 168 -7.22 3.28 -6.74
C GLY A 168 -6.39 4.33 -5.97
N LEU A 169 -5.16 4.61 -6.38
CA LEU A 169 -4.21 5.51 -5.71
C LEU A 169 -4.48 7.02 -5.89
N ASN A 170 -5.40 7.41 -6.79
CA ASN A 170 -5.61 8.82 -7.11
C ASN A 170 -6.58 9.52 -6.15
N SER A 171 -6.04 10.46 -5.36
CA SER A 171 -6.82 11.49 -4.66
C SER A 171 -6.82 12.79 -5.48
N PRO A 172 -7.97 13.46 -5.71
CA PRO A 172 -8.06 14.63 -6.61
C PRO A 172 -7.37 15.92 -6.09
N ASN A 173 -6.60 15.87 -5.00
CA ASN A 173 -6.14 17.05 -4.27
C ASN A 173 -4.62 17.08 -3.99
N GLN A 174 -3.78 16.63 -4.93
CA GLN A 174 -2.32 16.75 -4.77
C GLN A 174 -1.66 17.47 -5.96
N PRO A 175 -0.84 18.51 -5.72
CA PRO A 175 -0.11 19.19 -6.78
C PRO A 175 0.98 18.27 -7.34
N ARG A 176 1.03 18.17 -8.67
CA ARG A 176 2.06 17.41 -9.40
C ARG A 176 3.44 17.99 -9.06
N SER A 177 4.26 17.21 -8.34
CA SER A 177 5.65 17.57 -8.13
C SER A 177 6.38 17.51 -9.46
N LYS A 178 6.84 18.66 -9.95
CA LYS A 178 7.84 18.70 -11.03
C LYS A 178 9.05 17.89 -10.56
N ALA A 179 9.31 16.78 -11.24
CA ALA A 179 10.56 16.05 -11.08
C ALA A 179 11.72 17.03 -11.32
N ALA A 180 12.64 17.10 -10.37
CA ALA A 180 13.89 17.82 -10.53
C ALA A 180 14.71 17.14 -11.64
N LEU A 181 15.24 18.00 -12.53
CA LEU A 181 16.19 17.71 -13.59
C LEU A 181 17.45 17.00 -13.08
#